data_AF-A0A945YD69-F1
#
_entry.id   AF-A0A945YD69-F1
#
_cell.length_a   1.000
_cell.length_b   1.000
_cell.length_c   1.000
_cell.angle_alpha   90.00
_cell.angle_beta   90.00
_cell.angle_gamma   90.00
#
_symmetry.space_group_name_H-M   'P 1'
#
loop_
_entity.id
_entity.type
_entity.pdbx_description
1 polymer ?
#
loop_
_entity_poly.entity_id
_entity_poly.type
_entity_poly.pdbx_seq_one_letter_code
_entity_poly.pdbx_strand_id
1 'polypeptide(L)'
;MSPEEIQRALLASYESHGGINHIDGKNLPSDESVNWLAAELMHLLFPGYFEHKPLAKDDVPAVTVERLKAVQARLKEEIAKSLNFVGDEQATARAEDLACALLAKLPEIRQICQTDVQAAYEGDPAARSVEEIILAYPCVLVISIQRLAHQLYKLNVPLLPRMLTE
;
A
#
# COMPACT_ATOMS: atom_id res chain seq x y z
N MET A 1 -10.64 25.21 -31.28
CA MET A 1 -11.51 25.37 -30.10
C MET A 1 -10.79 26.19 -29.06
N SER A 2 -11.45 27.16 -28.46
CA SER A 2 -10.93 27.89 -27.30
C SER A 2 -10.97 27.00 -26.04
N PRO A 3 -10.19 27.33 -24.98
CA PRO A 3 -10.28 26.62 -23.69
C PRO A 3 -11.71 26.56 -23.12
N GLU A 4 -12.50 27.62 -23.30
CA GLU A 4 -13.90 27.68 -22.85
C GLU A 4 -14.81 26.71 -23.60
N GLU A 5 -14.58 26.56 -24.92
CA GLU A 5 -15.31 25.59 -25.74
C GLU A 5 -14.97 24.15 -25.34
N ILE A 6 -13.69 23.87 -25.03
CA ILE A 6 -13.24 22.56 -24.53
C ILE A 6 -13.88 22.26 -23.17
N GLN A 7 -13.84 23.21 -22.23
CA GLN A 7 -14.44 23.04 -20.90
C GLN A 7 -15.93 22.70 -21.02
N ARG A 8 -16.69 23.45 -21.83
CA ARG A 8 -18.12 23.20 -22.02
C ARG A 8 -18.39 21.82 -22.60
N ALA A 9 -17.59 21.41 -23.58
CA ALA A 9 -17.69 20.07 -24.17
C ALA A 9 -17.40 18.96 -23.14
N LEU A 10 -16.39 19.15 -22.27
CA LEU A 10 -16.09 18.21 -21.20
C LEU A 10 -17.21 18.12 -20.16
N LEU A 11 -17.74 19.25 -19.69
CA LEU A 11 -18.86 19.28 -18.74
C LEU A 11 -20.10 18.56 -19.32
N ALA A 12 -20.43 18.83 -20.58
CA ALA A 12 -21.51 18.12 -21.27
C ALA A 12 -21.21 16.62 -21.42
N SER A 13 -19.94 16.24 -21.61
CA SER A 13 -19.53 14.83 -21.65
C SER A 13 -19.71 14.13 -20.31
N TYR A 14 -19.45 14.83 -19.20
CA TYR A 14 -19.63 14.27 -17.84
C TYR A 14 -21.10 13.96 -17.56
N GLU A 15 -22.02 14.80 -18.01
CA GLU A 15 -23.46 14.56 -17.87
C GLU A 15 -23.94 13.45 -18.82
N SER A 16 -23.45 13.41 -20.06
CA SER A 16 -23.94 12.48 -21.09
C SER A 16 -23.33 11.08 -21.04
N HIS A 17 -22.14 10.90 -20.45
CA HIS A 17 -21.40 9.63 -20.37
C HIS A 17 -21.13 9.20 -18.91
N GLY A 18 -21.99 9.60 -17.97
CA GLY A 18 -21.77 9.63 -16.51
C GLY A 18 -21.55 8.32 -15.72
N GLY A 19 -21.23 7.18 -16.34
CA GLY A 19 -20.94 5.93 -15.62
C GLY A 19 -19.53 5.83 -15.02
N ILE A 20 -18.67 6.80 -15.30
CA ILE A 20 -17.25 6.85 -14.88
C ILE A 20 -16.92 8.06 -14.01
N ASN A 21 -17.95 8.81 -13.61
CA ASN A 21 -17.82 9.94 -12.70
C ASN A 21 -18.17 9.50 -11.29
N HIS A 22 -17.37 9.92 -10.32
CA HIS A 22 -17.64 9.72 -8.90
C HIS A 22 -17.72 11.06 -8.18
N ILE A 23 -18.69 11.88 -8.60
CA ILE A 23 -18.97 13.22 -8.05
C ILE A 23 -20.03 13.07 -6.96
N ASP A 24 -19.87 13.79 -5.84
CA ASP A 24 -20.71 13.70 -4.63
C ASP A 24 -20.82 12.28 -4.01
N GLY A 25 -19.97 11.36 -4.45
CA GLY A 25 -19.89 10.00 -3.94
C GLY A 25 -19.13 9.91 -2.61
N LYS A 26 -19.16 8.74 -1.98
CA LYS A 26 -18.35 8.47 -0.78
C LYS A 26 -16.88 8.64 -1.10
N ASN A 27 -16.09 9.16 -0.17
CA ASN A 27 -14.64 9.23 -0.34
C ASN A 27 -14.07 7.80 -0.48
N LEU A 28 -13.57 7.46 -1.68
CA LEU A 28 -12.99 6.16 -1.99
C LEU A 28 -11.49 6.16 -1.67
N PRO A 29 -10.87 4.98 -1.51
CA PRO A 29 -9.42 4.91 -1.40
C PRO A 29 -8.76 5.58 -2.62
N SER A 30 -7.75 6.40 -2.39
CA SER A 30 -7.02 7.06 -3.48
C SER A 30 -5.79 6.26 -3.86
N ASP A 31 -5.54 6.11 -5.17
CA ASP A 31 -4.37 5.42 -5.69
C ASP A 31 -3.06 5.99 -5.11
N GLU A 32 -2.93 7.32 -5.05
CA GLU A 32 -1.79 8.00 -4.46
C GLU A 32 -1.56 7.63 -2.98
N SER A 33 -2.64 7.59 -2.16
CA SER A 33 -2.52 7.22 -0.75
C SER A 33 -2.16 5.75 -0.58
N VAL A 34 -2.70 4.87 -1.41
CA VAL A 34 -2.37 3.44 -1.41
C VAL A 34 -0.91 3.21 -1.83
N ASN A 35 -0.41 3.96 -2.81
CA ASN A 35 1.00 3.92 -3.22
C ASN A 35 1.95 4.40 -2.12
N TRP A 36 1.60 5.47 -1.40
CA TRP A 36 2.37 5.89 -0.22
C TRP A 36 2.32 4.85 0.90
N LEU A 37 1.16 4.27 1.16
CA LEU A 37 1.01 3.19 2.15
C LEU A 37 1.92 2.00 1.81
N ALA A 38 1.93 1.58 0.54
CA ALA A 38 2.79 0.50 0.07
C ALA A 38 4.27 0.82 0.31
N ALA A 39 4.72 2.02 -0.05
CA ALA A 39 6.09 2.47 0.20
C ALA A 39 6.43 2.48 1.71
N GLU A 40 5.56 3.03 2.55
CA GLU A 40 5.76 3.08 4.01
C GLU A 40 5.83 1.68 4.64
N LEU A 41 5.00 0.74 4.17
CA LEU A 41 5.07 -0.67 4.57
C LEU A 41 6.39 -1.32 4.15
N MET A 42 6.92 -1.00 2.97
CA MET A 42 8.23 -1.49 2.52
C MET A 42 9.37 -0.99 3.40
N HIS A 43 9.32 0.26 3.88
CA HIS A 43 10.30 0.75 4.87
C HIS A 43 10.25 -0.04 6.19
N LEU A 44 9.08 -0.53 6.61
CA LEU A 44 8.96 -1.38 7.81
C LEU A 44 9.49 -2.81 7.57
N LEU A 45 9.27 -3.37 6.38
CA LEU A 45 9.77 -4.70 6.04
C LEU A 45 11.29 -4.72 5.82
N PHE A 46 11.83 -3.67 5.19
CA PHE A 46 13.22 -3.55 4.75
C PHE A 46 13.88 -2.25 5.28
N PRO A 47 14.05 -2.11 6.61
CA PRO A 47 14.60 -0.88 7.20
C PRO A 47 16.01 -0.61 6.66
N GLY A 48 16.23 0.62 6.20
CA GLY A 48 17.53 1.07 5.66
C GLY A 48 17.69 0.97 4.14
N TYR A 49 16.83 0.23 3.42
CA TYR A 49 16.99 0.05 1.96
C TYR A 49 16.43 1.20 1.13
N PHE A 50 15.27 1.74 1.50
CA PHE A 50 14.57 2.77 0.70
C PHE A 50 14.73 4.18 1.28
N GLU A 51 15.67 4.36 2.22
CA GLU A 51 15.85 5.60 2.95
C GLU A 51 16.53 6.67 2.10
N HIS A 52 16.06 7.92 2.20
CA HIS A 52 16.75 9.07 1.59
C HIS A 52 18.08 9.41 2.30
N LYS A 53 18.24 8.99 3.56
CA LYS A 53 19.43 9.22 4.38
C LYS A 53 19.80 7.93 5.11
N PRO A 54 21.09 7.69 5.42
CA PRO A 54 21.49 6.53 6.20
C PRO A 54 20.75 6.45 7.53
N LEU A 55 20.18 5.29 7.83
CA LEU A 55 19.52 5.01 9.11
C LEU A 55 20.55 4.45 10.08
N ALA A 56 20.87 5.20 11.14
CA ALA A 56 21.78 4.70 12.16
C ALA A 56 21.08 3.65 13.02
N LYS A 57 21.84 2.65 13.48
CA LYS A 57 21.32 1.54 14.29
C LYS A 57 20.59 2.02 15.55
N ASP A 58 21.11 3.06 16.19
CA ASP A 58 20.56 3.61 17.43
C ASP A 58 19.23 4.36 17.21
N ASP A 59 18.96 4.81 15.97
CA ASP A 59 17.72 5.50 15.60
C ASP A 59 16.60 4.54 15.20
N VAL A 60 16.92 3.29 14.84
CA VAL A 60 15.97 2.29 14.34
C VAL A 60 14.74 2.15 15.26
N PRO A 61 14.86 2.04 16.60
CA PRO A 61 13.69 1.91 17.47
C PRO A 61 12.75 3.12 17.37
N ALA A 62 13.29 4.34 17.42
CA ALA A 62 12.49 5.57 17.37
C ALA A 62 11.79 5.72 16.00
N VAL A 63 12.55 5.55 14.91
CA VAL A 63 12.02 5.62 13.54
C VAL A 63 10.95 4.56 13.30
N THR A 64 11.14 3.34 13.81
CA THR A 64 10.15 2.26 13.66
C THR A 64 8.83 2.62 14.35
N VAL A 65 8.88 3.21 15.55
CA VAL A 65 7.68 3.67 16.27
C VAL A 65 6.94 4.76 15.50
N GLU A 66 7.68 5.73 14.96
CA GLU A 66 7.08 6.80 14.15
C GLU A 66 6.43 6.27 12.88
N ARG A 67 7.13 5.40 12.15
CA ARG A 67 6.63 4.76 10.93
C ARG A 67 5.39 3.91 11.20
N LEU A 68 5.39 3.10 12.27
CA LEU A 68 4.24 2.30 12.66
C LEU A 68 3.00 3.16 12.91
N LYS A 69 3.14 4.29 13.61
CA LYS A 69 2.03 5.22 13.86
C LYS A 69 1.49 5.83 12.56
N ALA A 70 2.37 6.28 11.67
CA ALA A 70 1.98 6.85 10.39
C ALA A 70 1.25 5.82 9.50
N VAL A 71 1.83 4.61 9.38
CA VAL A 71 1.23 3.51 8.62
C VAL A 71 -0.11 3.10 9.22
N GLN A 72 -0.23 2.97 10.55
CA GLN A 72 -1.50 2.63 11.19
C GLN A 72 -2.59 3.65 10.88
N ALA A 73 -2.28 4.95 10.96
CA ALA A 73 -3.23 6.02 10.68
C ALA A 73 -3.72 5.95 9.23
N ARG A 74 -2.81 5.84 8.25
CA ARG A 74 -3.14 5.75 6.83
C ARG A 74 -3.89 4.47 6.49
N LEU A 75 -3.39 3.33 6.97
CA LEU A 75 -3.99 2.02 6.74
C LEU A 75 -5.44 1.99 7.24
N LYS A 76 -5.69 2.50 8.44
CA LYS A 76 -7.04 2.63 8.98
C LYS A 76 -7.93 3.48 8.08
N GLU A 77 -7.44 4.62 7.61
CA GLU A 77 -8.21 5.50 6.74
C GLU A 77 -8.60 4.80 5.43
N GLU A 78 -7.65 4.13 4.76
CA GLU A 78 -7.91 3.42 3.50
C GLU A 78 -8.81 2.18 3.69
N ILE A 79 -8.67 1.45 4.80
CA ILE A 79 -9.59 0.37 5.15
C ILE A 79 -10.99 0.92 5.41
N ALA A 80 -11.12 2.03 6.14
CA ALA A 80 -12.42 2.65 6.42
C ALA A 80 -13.11 3.11 5.13
N LYS A 81 -12.39 3.75 4.20
CA LYS A 81 -12.90 4.13 2.88
C LYS A 81 -13.39 2.90 2.11
N SER A 82 -12.62 1.82 2.13
CA SER A 82 -12.96 0.55 1.48
C SER A 82 -14.21 -0.11 2.08
N LEU A 83 -14.32 -0.15 3.41
CA LEU A 83 -15.50 -0.70 4.10
C LEU A 83 -16.75 0.17 3.85
N ASN A 84 -16.59 1.50 3.85
CA ASN A 84 -17.66 2.43 3.51
C ASN A 84 -18.17 2.25 2.08
N PHE A 85 -17.29 1.91 1.13
CA PHE A 85 -17.67 1.61 -0.26
C PHE A 85 -18.67 0.45 -0.34
N VAL A 86 -18.49 -0.61 0.46
CA VAL A 86 -19.43 -1.75 0.51
C VAL A 86 -20.61 -1.54 1.47
N GLY A 87 -20.74 -0.37 2.07
CA GLY A 87 -21.87 -0.02 2.93
C GLY A 87 -21.78 -0.53 4.37
N ASP A 88 -20.58 -0.80 4.88
CA ASP A 88 -20.38 -1.23 6.27
C ASP A 88 -20.62 -0.07 7.26
N GLU A 89 -21.64 -0.19 8.10
CA GLU A 89 -21.98 0.81 9.13
C GLU A 89 -20.94 0.89 10.27
N GLN A 90 -20.14 -0.16 10.44
CA GLN A 90 -19.09 -0.24 11.48
C GLN A 90 -17.69 0.01 10.89
N ALA A 91 -17.60 0.60 9.69
CA ALA A 91 -16.35 0.82 8.96
C ALA A 91 -15.23 1.40 9.83
N THR A 92 -15.50 2.45 10.61
CA THR A 92 -14.50 3.10 11.46
C THR A 92 -13.96 2.20 12.57
N ALA A 93 -14.85 1.48 13.27
CA ALA A 93 -14.46 0.60 14.37
C ALA A 93 -13.66 -0.60 13.84
N ARG A 94 -14.18 -1.25 12.79
CA ARG A 94 -13.51 -2.38 12.15
C ARG A 94 -12.17 -2.00 11.52
N ALA A 95 -12.07 -0.80 10.94
CA ALA A 95 -10.82 -0.38 10.29
C ALA A 95 -9.64 -0.30 11.25
N GLU A 96 -9.87 0.12 12.51
CA GLU A 96 -8.83 0.10 13.54
C GLU A 96 -8.37 -1.33 13.84
N ASP A 97 -9.31 -2.23 14.13
CA ASP A 97 -8.99 -3.63 14.45
C ASP A 97 -8.28 -4.34 13.29
N LEU A 98 -8.72 -4.11 12.05
CA LEU A 98 -8.14 -4.69 10.85
C LEU A 98 -6.75 -4.13 10.55
N ALA A 99 -6.53 -2.83 10.77
CA ALA A 99 -5.21 -2.22 10.65
C ALA A 99 -4.24 -2.83 11.66
N CYS A 100 -4.65 -2.94 12.93
CA CYS A 100 -3.86 -3.60 13.97
C CYS A 100 -3.57 -5.07 13.63
N ALA A 101 -4.56 -5.80 13.09
CA ALA A 101 -4.38 -7.19 12.69
C ALA A 101 -3.34 -7.35 11.56
N LEU A 102 -3.33 -6.48 10.55
CA LEU A 102 -2.29 -6.49 9.53
C LEU A 102 -0.91 -6.17 10.13
N LEU A 103 -0.82 -5.11 10.94
CA LEU A 103 0.44 -4.68 11.54
C LEU A 103 1.06 -5.75 12.44
N ALA A 104 0.22 -6.49 13.19
CA ALA A 104 0.65 -7.63 13.99
C ALA A 104 1.23 -8.78 13.16
N LYS A 105 0.92 -8.85 11.85
CA LYS A 105 1.49 -9.84 10.92
C LYS A 105 2.81 -9.44 10.28
N LEU A 106 3.24 -8.18 10.41
CA LEU A 106 4.49 -7.72 9.79
C LEU A 106 5.73 -8.54 10.18
N PRO A 107 5.95 -8.97 11.43
CA PRO A 107 7.10 -9.81 11.77
C PRO A 107 7.11 -11.15 11.03
N GLU A 108 5.95 -11.79 10.89
CA GLU A 108 5.80 -13.06 10.16
C GLU A 108 6.01 -12.84 8.66
N ILE A 109 5.40 -11.80 8.08
CA ILE A 109 5.58 -11.43 6.67
C ILE A 109 7.05 -11.18 6.37
N ARG A 110 7.76 -10.47 7.27
CA ARG A 110 9.19 -10.18 7.11
C ARG A 110 10.04 -11.45 7.08
N GLN A 111 9.70 -12.48 7.87
CA GLN A 111 10.38 -13.78 7.79
C GLN A 111 10.18 -14.42 6.42
N ILE A 112 8.96 -14.36 5.87
CA ILE A 112 8.69 -14.91 4.54
C ILE A 112 9.40 -14.11 3.45
N CYS A 113 9.36 -12.78 3.50
CA CYS A 113 10.09 -11.91 2.57
C CYS A 113 11.60 -12.19 2.59
N GLN A 114 12.18 -12.50 3.75
CA GLN A 114 13.59 -12.92 3.84
C GLN A 114 13.85 -14.22 3.06
N THR A 115 12.93 -15.19 3.08
CA THR A 115 13.05 -16.40 2.27
C THR A 115 12.90 -16.13 0.76
N ASP A 116 12.04 -15.18 0.37
CA ASP A 116 11.89 -14.79 -1.04
C ASP A 116 13.15 -14.14 -1.59
N VAL A 117 13.73 -13.23 -0.80
CA VAL A 117 15.00 -12.57 -1.14
C VAL A 117 16.12 -13.59 -1.31
N GLN A 118 16.21 -14.56 -0.40
CA GLN A 118 17.21 -15.63 -0.47
C GLN A 118 17.00 -16.51 -1.71
N ALA A 119 15.75 -16.89 -2.00
CA ALA A 119 15.43 -17.69 -3.17
C ALA A 119 15.71 -16.94 -4.48
N ALA A 120 15.45 -15.63 -4.54
CA ALA A 120 15.78 -14.81 -5.69
C ALA A 120 17.29 -14.71 -5.90
N TYR A 121 18.06 -14.55 -4.82
CA TYR A 121 19.52 -14.53 -4.87
C TYR A 121 20.12 -15.88 -5.34
N GLU A 122 19.65 -16.99 -4.77
CA GLU A 122 20.12 -18.34 -5.14
C GLU A 122 19.66 -18.76 -6.54
N GLY A 123 18.51 -18.26 -6.98
CA GLY A 123 17.89 -18.58 -8.26
C GLY A 123 18.49 -17.83 -9.45
N ASP A 124 19.24 -16.73 -9.21
CA ASP A 124 19.89 -15.95 -10.26
C ASP A 124 21.41 -15.91 -10.09
N PRO A 125 22.18 -16.70 -10.86
CA PRO A 125 23.64 -16.68 -10.84
C PRO A 125 24.27 -15.32 -11.19
N ALA A 126 23.51 -14.39 -11.80
CA ALA A 126 23.97 -13.05 -12.13
C ALA A 126 23.81 -12.06 -10.95
N ALA A 127 23.01 -12.41 -9.93
CA ALA A 127 22.84 -11.58 -8.75
C ALA A 127 24.15 -11.50 -7.95
N ARG A 128 24.59 -10.28 -7.65
CA ARG A 128 25.87 -10.04 -6.97
C ARG A 128 25.71 -9.99 -5.46
N SER A 129 24.54 -9.58 -4.96
CA SER A 129 24.26 -9.54 -3.54
C SER A 129 22.77 -9.50 -3.21
N VAL A 130 22.44 -9.72 -1.94
CA VAL A 130 21.08 -9.58 -1.40
C VAL A 130 20.59 -8.13 -1.49
N GLU A 131 21.49 -7.16 -1.34
CA GLU A 131 21.15 -5.74 -1.50
C GLU A 131 20.72 -5.41 -2.93
N GLU A 132 21.39 -6.00 -3.93
CA GLU A 132 20.98 -5.86 -5.32
C GLU A 132 19.57 -6.43 -5.55
N ILE A 133 19.27 -7.59 -4.96
CA ILE A 133 17.92 -8.18 -5.01
C ILE A 133 16.89 -7.20 -4.45
N ILE A 134 17.10 -6.68 -3.24
CA ILE A 134 16.10 -5.82 -2.59
C ILE A 134 15.94 -4.48 -3.33
N LEU A 135 17.02 -3.90 -3.89
CA LEU A 135 16.98 -2.58 -4.52
C LEU A 135 16.55 -2.60 -5.99
N ALA A 136 16.85 -3.68 -6.72
CA ALA A 136 16.76 -3.70 -8.17
C ALA A 136 15.84 -4.79 -8.74
N TYR A 137 15.39 -5.77 -7.94
CA TYR A 137 14.55 -6.85 -8.45
C TYR A 137 13.08 -6.51 -8.20
N PRO A 138 12.32 -6.08 -9.24
CA PRO A 138 10.93 -5.68 -9.06
C PRO A 138 10.07 -6.83 -8.54
N CYS A 139 10.40 -8.08 -8.90
CA CYS A 139 9.68 -9.26 -8.45
C CYS A 139 9.66 -9.41 -6.91
N VAL A 140 10.74 -9.07 -6.22
CA VAL A 140 10.83 -9.14 -4.75
C VAL A 140 9.99 -8.06 -4.08
N LEU A 141 9.95 -6.86 -4.67
CA LEU A 141 9.10 -5.77 -4.17
C LEU A 141 7.62 -6.13 -4.37
N VAL A 142 7.26 -6.58 -5.58
CA VAL A 142 5.88 -6.96 -5.94
C VAL A 142 5.39 -8.12 -5.08
N ILE A 143 6.18 -9.18 -4.87
CA ILE A 143 5.75 -10.30 -4.02
C ILE A 143 5.61 -9.88 -2.55
N SER A 144 6.43 -8.94 -2.07
CA SER A 144 6.31 -8.41 -0.70
C SER A 144 5.00 -7.65 -0.51
N ILE A 145 4.61 -6.81 -1.47
CA ILE A 145 3.31 -6.14 -1.46
C ILE A 145 2.16 -7.14 -1.60
N GLN A 146 2.29 -8.14 -2.47
CA GLN A 146 1.29 -9.20 -2.61
C GLN A 146 1.06 -9.96 -1.29
N ARG A 147 2.10 -10.18 -0.47
CA ARG A 147 1.94 -10.81 0.85
C ARG A 147 1.13 -9.95 1.81
N LEU A 148 1.35 -8.64 1.80
CA LEU A 148 0.57 -7.68 2.58
C LEU A 148 -0.89 -7.63 2.11
N ALA A 149 -1.10 -7.49 0.79
CA ALA A 149 -2.42 -7.50 0.17
C ALA A 149 -3.18 -8.80 0.46
N HIS A 150 -2.50 -9.95 0.41
CA HIS A 150 -3.10 -11.25 0.72
C HIS A 150 -3.58 -11.36 2.18
N GLN A 151 -2.89 -10.73 3.14
CA GLN A 151 -3.38 -10.69 4.52
C GLN A 151 -4.64 -9.82 4.63
N LEU A 152 -4.67 -8.65 3.98
CA LEU A 152 -5.88 -7.81 3.93
C LEU A 152 -7.04 -8.55 3.25
N TYR A 153 -6.76 -9.32 2.19
CA TYR A 153 -7.74 -10.16 1.52
C TYR A 153 -8.30 -11.24 2.47
N LYS A 154 -7.45 -11.95 3.22
CA LYS A 154 -7.88 -12.92 4.25
C LYS A 154 -8.73 -12.30 5.35
N LEU A 155 -8.48 -11.04 5.66
CA LEU A 155 -9.25 -10.25 6.61
C LEU A 155 -10.57 -9.70 6.01
N ASN A 156 -10.89 -10.03 4.76
CA ASN A 156 -12.07 -9.57 4.02
C ASN A 156 -12.13 -8.03 3.87
N VAL A 157 -10.98 -7.38 3.72
CA VAL A 157 -10.93 -5.96 3.35
C VAL A 157 -11.25 -5.83 1.86
N PRO A 158 -12.29 -5.08 1.47
CA PRO A 158 -12.62 -4.85 0.06
C PRO A 158 -11.65 -3.85 -0.58
N LEU A 159 -11.60 -3.78 -1.91
CA LEU A 159 -10.82 -2.84 -2.75
C LEU A 159 -9.31 -2.77 -2.51
N LEU A 160 -8.87 -2.38 -1.32
CA LEU A 160 -7.49 -2.12 -0.94
C LEU A 160 -6.52 -3.26 -1.30
N PRO A 161 -6.82 -4.57 -1.07
CA PRO A 161 -5.93 -5.64 -1.54
C PRO A 161 -5.67 -5.60 -3.04
N ARG A 162 -6.69 -5.27 -3.85
CA ARG A 162 -6.55 -5.20 -5.31
C ARG A 162 -5.76 -3.98 -5.73
N MET A 163 -6.01 -2.84 -5.10
CA MET A 163 -5.28 -1.60 -5.38
C MET A 163 -3.80 -1.70 -5.03
N LEU A 164 -3.44 -2.44 -3.98
CA LEU A 164 -2.03 -2.67 -3.63
C LEU A 164 -1.29 -3.52 -4.68
N THR A 165 -1.99 -4.35 -5.45
CA THR A 165 -1.37 -5.35 -6.33
C THR A 165 -1.30 -4.96 -7.80
N GLU A 166 -1.99 -3.90 -8.18
CA GLU A 166 -2.02 -3.34 -9.54
C GLU A 166 -1.08 -2.14 -9.62
#